data_AF-A0A3R7T0L6-F1
#
_entry.id   AF-A0A3R7T0L6-F1
#
_cell.length_a   1.000
_cell.length_b   1.000
_cell.length_c   1.000
_cell.angle_alpha   90.00
_cell.angle_beta   90.00
_cell.angle_gamma   90.00
#
_symmetry.space_group_name_H-M   'P 1'
#
loop_
_entity.id
_entity.type
_entity.pdbx_description
1 polymer ?
#
loop_
_entity_poly.entity_id
_entity_poly.type
_entity_poly.pdbx_seq_one_letter_code
_entity_poly.pdbx_strand_id
1 'polypeptide(L)'
;MNNRLALTVLSIAFIAASAFAEDIRFQLANGGSAVVDVASSVEVTVLEQGVNRTYTGRIQGLKTKAGKPDGQYFMLNGDFGRKLIMIRDVAGIASSDSAGATELKDPMLSERSPSSANPADGEVGSSKKQVVMYLPLEGGVGQEFRHQEIVRIGEYADELSPGGGAIIVLKINSNGGLVAESIKINDTIRDIKSRGHRVVSWIRKAISAGCNTAMACDEIVFNPLGTAGSVTTVRGTASVDESQDPTVMEHLIMTAKESGYSEHVARSMKLNRYMTAYVKDPETGKVEWYGGVDGNWYEPLPEGAVVISTKDQNLSFNASNALACGFSRGTCRDLDEVAEYLNLPEGEWYVTDTRGEKLAKKWADTYKECSERLQITMQQWQFKGAAEGAEGRLQQQIKIVREWIYWAKKAPLVVAMNTPFGYEEDQILQRLELMLKQLQQQLRDMRRD
;
A
#
# COMPACT_ATOMS: atom_id res chain seq x y z
N MET A 1 -20.72 62.41 -27.01
CA MET A 1 -20.69 60.98 -27.38
C MET A 1 -19.54 60.30 -26.65
N ASN A 2 -19.94 59.51 -25.65
CA ASN A 2 -19.30 58.43 -24.89
C ASN A 2 -17.90 57.94 -25.32
N ASN A 3 -16.94 57.90 -24.38
CA ASN A 3 -16.58 56.69 -23.62
C ASN A 3 -15.34 56.94 -22.74
N ARG A 4 -15.54 57.04 -21.42
CA ARG A 4 -14.50 56.84 -20.40
C ARG A 4 -15.07 55.85 -19.39
N LEU A 5 -14.59 54.61 -19.43
CA LEU A 5 -14.87 53.59 -18.42
C LEU A 5 -13.95 53.84 -17.22
N ALA A 6 -14.56 54.19 -16.09
CA ALA A 6 -13.92 54.26 -14.79
C ALA A 6 -13.74 52.84 -14.23
N LEU A 7 -12.50 52.49 -13.88
CA LEU A 7 -12.18 51.29 -13.12
C LEU A 7 -12.68 51.48 -11.69
N THR A 8 -13.69 50.70 -11.29
CA THR A 8 -14.14 50.64 -9.88
C THR A 8 -13.40 49.49 -9.21
N VAL A 9 -12.64 49.81 -8.16
CA VAL A 9 -12.00 48.85 -7.26
C VAL A 9 -13.10 48.20 -6.43
N LEU A 10 -13.34 46.90 -6.63
CA LEU A 10 -14.22 46.10 -5.78
C LEU A 10 -13.35 45.28 -4.81
N SER A 11 -13.24 45.77 -3.58
CA SER A 11 -12.69 45.04 -2.46
C SER A 11 -13.63 43.88 -2.11
N ILE A 12 -13.27 42.65 -2.48
CA ILE A 12 -13.98 41.44 -2.03
C ILE A 12 -13.49 41.12 -0.63
N ALA A 13 -14.33 41.37 0.36
CA ALA A 13 -14.20 40.83 1.70
C ALA A 13 -14.26 39.30 1.62
N PHE A 14 -13.27 38.62 2.20
CA PHE A 14 -13.32 37.18 2.46
C PHE A 14 -14.42 36.91 3.48
N ILE A 15 -15.62 36.60 3.00
CA ILE A 15 -16.61 35.88 3.79
C ILE A 15 -16.11 34.43 3.83
N ALA A 16 -15.74 33.97 5.03
CA ALA A 16 -15.48 32.56 5.27
C ALA A 16 -16.71 31.76 4.84
N ALA A 17 -16.57 30.99 3.75
CA ALA A 17 -17.61 30.06 3.35
C ALA A 17 -17.68 28.95 4.39
N SER A 18 -18.74 28.97 5.18
CA SER A 18 -19.17 27.84 6.01
C SER A 18 -19.30 26.61 5.10
N ALA A 19 -18.50 25.58 5.36
CA ALA A 19 -18.62 24.30 4.67
C ALA A 19 -19.96 23.66 5.05
N PHE A 20 -20.90 23.59 4.11
CA PHE A 20 -22.03 22.68 4.23
C PHE A 20 -21.50 21.26 4.02
N ALA A 21 -21.61 20.40 5.03
CA ALA A 21 -21.32 18.99 4.92
C ALA A 21 -22.33 18.35 3.97
N GLU A 22 -21.87 17.77 2.87
CA GLU A 22 -22.73 17.00 1.96
C GLU A 22 -23.06 15.65 2.60
N ASP A 23 -24.35 15.36 2.74
CA ASP A 23 -24.85 14.01 3.04
C ASP A 23 -24.40 13.02 1.95
N ILE A 24 -23.71 11.96 2.33
CA ILE A 24 -23.23 10.94 1.38
C ILE A 24 -24.17 9.73 1.39
N ARG A 25 -24.64 9.32 0.20
CA ARG A 25 -25.44 8.10 0.03
C ARG A 25 -24.55 6.89 -0.25
N PHE A 26 -24.61 5.88 0.61
CA PHE A 26 -23.98 4.58 0.49
C PHE A 26 -24.96 3.56 -0.07
N GLN A 27 -24.50 2.66 -0.93
CA GLN A 27 -25.20 1.41 -1.28
C GLN A 27 -24.65 0.29 -0.40
N LEU A 28 -25.53 -0.43 0.28
CA LEU A 28 -25.20 -1.46 1.27
C LEU A 28 -25.12 -2.84 0.61
N ALA A 29 -24.39 -3.75 1.25
CA ALA A 29 -24.23 -5.14 0.81
C ALA A 29 -25.57 -5.89 0.66
N ASN A 30 -26.61 -5.47 1.39
CA ASN A 30 -27.96 -6.04 1.35
C ASN A 30 -28.85 -5.43 0.25
N GLY A 31 -28.32 -4.56 -0.60
CA GLY A 31 -29.08 -3.85 -1.65
C GLY A 31 -29.86 -2.62 -1.17
N GLY A 32 -29.76 -2.27 0.12
CA GLY A 32 -30.31 -1.03 0.68
C GLY A 32 -29.40 0.17 0.42
N SER A 33 -29.90 1.38 0.70
CA SER A 33 -29.08 2.60 0.66
C SER A 33 -29.20 3.38 1.97
N ALA A 34 -28.09 3.96 2.44
CA ALA A 34 -28.03 4.76 3.65
C ALA A 34 -27.46 6.15 3.34
N VAL A 35 -28.03 7.19 3.93
CA VAL A 35 -27.54 8.57 3.80
C VAL A 35 -26.91 8.94 5.13
N VAL A 36 -25.68 9.45 5.10
CA VAL A 36 -24.88 9.64 6.31
C VAL A 36 -24.20 11.00 6.28
N ASP A 37 -24.28 11.70 7.41
CA ASP A 37 -23.53 12.93 7.64
C ASP A 37 -22.07 12.57 7.98
N VAL A 38 -21.19 12.79 7.02
CA VAL A 38 -19.76 12.50 7.08
C VAL A 38 -19.01 13.35 8.12
N ALA A 39 -19.58 14.47 8.56
CA ALA A 39 -19.02 15.30 9.61
C ALA A 39 -19.28 14.72 11.02
N SER A 40 -20.28 13.85 11.14
CA SER A 40 -20.68 13.20 12.39
C SER A 40 -19.90 11.89 12.63
N SER A 41 -19.92 11.40 13.87
CA SER A 41 -19.50 10.01 14.14
C SER A 41 -20.58 9.08 13.58
N VAL A 42 -20.13 7.96 13.02
CA VAL A 42 -21.00 6.98 12.37
C VAL A 42 -20.75 5.63 12.97
N GLU A 43 -21.80 4.82 13.03
CA GLU A 43 -21.73 3.42 13.37
C GLU A 43 -21.82 2.60 12.07
N VAL A 44 -20.73 1.89 11.75
CA VAL A 44 -20.59 1.12 10.50
C VAL A 44 -20.57 -0.36 10.84
N THR A 45 -21.60 -1.09 10.40
CA THR A 45 -21.65 -2.54 10.43
C THR A 45 -21.05 -3.11 9.16
N VAL A 46 -20.03 -3.96 9.30
CA VAL A 46 -19.27 -4.57 8.21
C VAL A 46 -19.36 -6.08 8.34
N LEU A 47 -19.66 -6.77 7.23
CA LEU A 47 -19.67 -8.22 7.19
C LEU A 47 -18.23 -8.75 7.15
N GLU A 48 -17.76 -9.35 8.24
CA GLU A 48 -16.42 -9.91 8.39
C GLU A 48 -16.53 -11.33 8.94
N GLN A 49 -15.92 -12.33 8.29
CA GLN A 49 -16.03 -13.75 8.74
C GLN A 49 -17.46 -14.30 8.75
N GLY A 50 -18.35 -13.76 7.90
CA GLY A 50 -19.78 -14.12 7.94
C GLY A 50 -20.51 -13.58 9.16
N VAL A 51 -19.85 -12.72 9.95
CA VAL A 51 -20.38 -12.09 11.16
C VAL A 51 -20.44 -10.59 10.94
N ASN A 52 -21.56 -9.98 11.30
CA ASN A 52 -21.69 -8.53 11.28
C ASN A 52 -20.89 -7.94 12.45
N ARG A 53 -19.87 -7.13 12.15
CA ARG A 53 -19.07 -6.40 13.13
C ARG A 53 -19.30 -4.91 13.00
N THR A 54 -19.49 -4.26 14.14
CA THR A 54 -19.85 -2.85 14.16
C THR A 54 -18.72 -1.98 14.69
N TYR A 55 -18.42 -0.91 13.97
CA TYR A 55 -17.33 0.01 14.25
C TYR A 55 -17.87 1.43 14.37
N THR A 56 -17.54 2.12 15.46
CA THR A 56 -17.91 3.53 15.64
C THR A 56 -16.72 4.43 15.35
N GLY A 57 -16.89 5.42 14.47
CA GLY A 57 -15.83 6.37 14.17
C GLY A 57 -16.25 7.44 13.17
N ARG A 58 -15.31 8.30 12.78
CA ARG A 58 -15.54 9.32 11.75
C ARG A 58 -15.06 8.84 10.39
N ILE A 59 -15.86 9.07 9.37
CA ILE A 59 -15.50 8.81 7.98
C ILE A 59 -14.50 9.86 7.52
N GLN A 60 -13.41 9.42 6.91
CA GLN A 60 -12.42 10.26 6.25
C GLN A 60 -12.17 9.78 4.83
N GLY A 61 -12.09 10.73 3.90
CA GLY A 61 -11.62 10.50 2.54
C GLY A 61 -12.42 9.46 1.77
N LEU A 62 -13.71 9.72 1.53
CA LEU A 62 -14.46 8.98 0.51
C LEU A 62 -13.72 9.14 -0.81
N LYS A 63 -13.08 8.08 -1.29
CA LYS A 63 -12.40 8.08 -2.58
C LYS A 63 -13.29 7.36 -3.58
N THR A 64 -13.99 8.12 -4.41
CA THR A 64 -14.67 7.61 -5.59
C THR A 64 -13.66 7.53 -6.73
N LYS A 65 -13.52 6.36 -7.35
CA LYS A 65 -12.89 6.28 -8.67
C LYS A 65 -13.83 7.00 -9.64
N ALA A 66 -13.36 8.06 -10.31
CA ALA A 66 -14.18 8.79 -11.26
C ALA A 66 -14.79 7.82 -12.30
N GLY A 67 -16.12 7.71 -12.30
CA GLY A 67 -16.88 6.93 -13.28
C GLY A 67 -17.17 5.45 -12.97
N LYS A 68 -16.83 4.89 -11.79
CA LYS A 68 -17.28 3.52 -11.41
C LYS A 68 -17.61 3.37 -9.90
N PRO A 69 -18.73 2.71 -9.51
CA PRO A 69 -19.14 2.53 -8.11
C PRO A 69 -18.20 1.65 -7.25
N ASP A 70 -17.40 0.79 -7.85
CA ASP A 70 -16.84 -0.39 -7.14
C ASP A 70 -15.41 -0.23 -6.62
N GLY A 71 -14.86 0.98 -6.71
CA GLY A 71 -13.61 1.37 -6.03
C GLY A 71 -13.84 2.18 -4.76
N GLN A 72 -15.09 2.27 -4.30
CA GLN A 72 -15.45 3.15 -3.21
C GLN A 72 -15.12 2.49 -1.87
N TYR A 73 -14.15 3.10 -1.21
CA TYR A 73 -13.83 2.84 0.17
C TYR A 73 -13.79 4.16 0.91
N PHE A 74 -13.92 4.07 2.22
CA PHE A 74 -13.61 5.18 3.09
C PHE A 74 -12.69 4.71 4.21
N MET A 75 -12.00 5.67 4.81
CA MET A 75 -11.27 5.42 6.04
C MET A 75 -12.21 5.70 7.21
N LEU A 76 -12.42 4.72 8.08
CA LEU A 76 -13.09 4.93 9.36
C LEU A 76 -12.02 5.12 10.43
N ASN A 77 -12.07 6.26 11.12
CA ASN A 77 -11.16 6.57 12.21
C ASN A 77 -11.94 6.57 13.53
N GLY A 78 -11.63 5.63 14.42
CA GLY A 78 -12.24 5.51 15.75
C GLY A 78 -11.21 5.12 16.79
N ASP A 79 -11.67 4.66 17.95
CA ASP A 79 -10.79 4.25 19.06
C ASP A 79 -9.98 2.98 18.73
N PHE A 80 -10.45 2.19 17.76
CA PHE A 80 -9.70 1.09 17.15
C PHE A 80 -8.61 1.56 16.16
N GLY A 81 -8.42 2.87 16.03
CA GLY A 81 -7.53 3.51 15.07
C GLY A 81 -8.16 3.70 13.69
N ARG A 82 -7.30 3.72 12.66
CA ARG A 82 -7.72 3.88 11.25
C ARG A 82 -7.93 2.54 10.58
N LYS A 83 -9.12 2.33 10.02
CA LYS A 83 -9.51 1.14 9.27
C LYS A 83 -10.06 1.52 7.89
N LEU A 84 -9.57 0.90 6.83
CA LEU A 84 -10.18 1.06 5.51
C LEU A 84 -11.40 0.15 5.42
N ILE A 85 -12.55 0.73 5.11
CA ILE A 85 -13.80 -0.01 4.89
C ILE A 85 -14.14 0.05 3.42
N MET A 86 -14.22 -1.12 2.78
CA MET A 86 -14.78 -1.25 1.44
C MET A 86 -16.30 -1.09 1.56
N ILE A 87 -16.91 -0.22 0.75
CA ILE A 87 -18.35 0.06 0.85
C ILE A 87 -19.18 -1.21 0.63
N ARG A 88 -18.75 -2.11 -0.26
CA ARG A 88 -19.43 -3.39 -0.52
C ARG A 88 -19.51 -4.32 0.69
N ASP A 89 -18.62 -4.17 1.66
CA ASP A 89 -18.59 -5.01 2.86
C ASP A 89 -19.48 -4.39 3.96
N VAL A 90 -20.04 -3.19 3.75
CA VAL A 90 -20.91 -2.50 4.70
C VAL A 90 -22.31 -3.12 4.67
N ALA A 91 -22.67 -3.81 5.74
CA ALA A 91 -23.99 -4.38 5.97
C ALA A 91 -24.99 -3.34 6.53
N GLY A 92 -24.50 -2.28 7.16
CA GLY A 92 -25.32 -1.18 7.69
C GLY A 92 -24.48 0.01 8.10
N ILE A 93 -25.04 1.22 8.02
CA ILE A 93 -24.40 2.44 8.50
C ILE A 93 -25.44 3.45 8.99
N ALA A 94 -25.18 4.08 10.14
CA ALA A 94 -26.05 5.10 10.72
C ALA A 94 -25.24 6.26 11.31
N SER A 95 -25.75 7.49 11.18
CA SER A 95 -25.25 8.65 11.92
C SER A 95 -25.56 8.44 13.41
N SER A 96 -24.56 8.63 14.28
CA SER A 96 -24.78 8.47 15.71
C SER A 96 -25.45 9.73 16.28
N ASP A 97 -26.76 9.88 16.11
CA ASP A 97 -27.53 10.83 16.91
C ASP A 97 -27.79 10.20 18.29
N SER A 98 -27.01 10.68 19.27
CA SER A 98 -27.13 10.50 20.72
C SER A 98 -28.04 9.35 21.21
N ALA A 99 -27.47 8.16 21.44
CA ALA A 99 -27.98 7.22 22.43
C ALA A 99 -26.91 6.22 22.87
N GLY A 100 -26.57 6.26 24.17
CA GLY A 100 -26.24 5.10 24.99
C GLY A 100 -25.02 4.26 24.62
N ALA A 101 -23.90 4.53 25.30
CA ALA A 101 -22.81 3.56 25.47
C ALA A 101 -23.38 2.22 25.95
N THR A 102 -23.20 1.18 25.15
CA THR A 102 -23.40 -0.21 25.58
C THR A 102 -22.11 -0.96 25.28
N GLU A 103 -21.27 -1.13 26.31
CA GLU A 103 -20.18 -2.10 26.30
C GLU A 103 -20.79 -3.49 26.08
N LEU A 104 -20.47 -4.12 24.95
CA LEU A 104 -20.65 -5.54 24.77
C LEU A 104 -19.28 -6.21 24.79
N LYS A 105 -19.03 -6.92 25.89
CA LYS A 105 -17.93 -7.88 26.03
C LYS A 105 -18.06 -8.93 24.93
N ASP A 106 -16.97 -9.11 24.19
CA ASP A 106 -16.81 -10.10 23.13
C ASP A 106 -16.88 -11.54 23.72
N PRO A 107 -17.91 -12.36 23.41
CA PRO A 107 -18.00 -13.73 23.88
C PRO A 107 -17.53 -14.68 22.78
N MET A 108 -16.23 -14.68 22.47
CA MET A 108 -15.59 -15.74 21.68
C MET A 108 -14.19 -16.10 22.21
N LEU A 109 -14.11 -16.34 23.52
CA LEU A 109 -13.13 -17.26 24.09
C LEU A 109 -13.84 -18.61 24.27
N SER A 110 -13.74 -19.49 23.28
CA SER A 110 -14.01 -20.91 23.48
C SER A 110 -12.70 -21.59 23.84
N GLU A 111 -12.67 -22.13 25.06
CA GLU A 111 -11.64 -22.98 25.63
C GLU A 111 -11.17 -24.06 24.64
N ARG A 112 -9.88 -24.03 24.29
CA ARG A 112 -9.17 -25.24 23.86
C ARG A 112 -8.40 -25.75 25.07
N SER A 113 -8.86 -26.87 25.62
CA SER A 113 -8.13 -27.63 26.62
C SER A 113 -6.81 -28.15 26.04
N PRO A 114 -5.71 -28.16 26.82
CA PRO A 114 -4.42 -28.64 26.36
C PRO A 114 -4.40 -30.17 26.32
N SER A 115 -4.06 -30.73 25.15
CA SER A 115 -3.70 -32.13 25.02
C SER A 115 -2.30 -32.33 25.62
N SER A 116 -2.24 -32.88 26.82
CA SER A 116 -1.01 -33.34 27.47
C SER A 116 -0.39 -34.52 26.70
N ALA A 117 0.78 -34.31 26.11
CA ALA A 117 1.69 -35.39 25.74
C ALA A 117 3.03 -35.12 26.43
N ASN A 118 3.44 -36.05 27.30
CA ASN A 118 4.74 -36.01 27.99
C ASN A 118 5.89 -36.05 26.97
N PRO A 119 6.99 -35.30 27.17
CA PRO A 119 8.18 -35.45 26.36
C PRO A 119 8.96 -36.69 26.81
N ALA A 120 9.26 -37.56 25.87
CA ALA A 120 10.33 -38.54 26.04
C ALA A 120 11.66 -37.83 25.74
N ASP A 121 12.59 -37.98 26.69
CA ASP A 121 13.96 -37.44 26.62
C ASP A 121 14.66 -37.82 25.31
N GLY A 122 15.16 -36.80 24.63
CA GLY A 122 16.02 -36.90 23.46
C GLY A 122 16.97 -35.70 23.41
N GLU A 123 18.25 -35.97 23.70
CA GLU A 123 19.44 -35.12 23.68
C GLU A 123 19.34 -33.74 23.01
N VAL A 124 19.56 -32.69 23.82
CA VAL A 124 19.73 -31.30 23.41
C VAL A 124 21.08 -31.12 22.71
N GLY A 125 21.10 -31.24 21.38
CA GLY A 125 22.12 -30.60 20.55
C GLY A 125 21.90 -29.09 20.55
N SER A 126 22.96 -28.28 20.73
CA SER A 126 22.83 -26.82 20.88
C SER A 126 22.10 -26.19 19.68
N SER A 127 20.86 -25.74 19.89
CA SER A 127 20.02 -25.12 18.87
C SER A 127 20.68 -23.83 18.37
N LYS A 128 21.02 -23.76 17.08
CA LYS A 128 21.30 -22.47 16.44
C LYS A 128 19.99 -21.69 16.45
N LYS A 129 19.95 -20.54 17.13
CA LYS A 129 18.80 -19.65 17.16
C LYS A 129 18.35 -19.30 15.74
N GLN A 130 17.05 -19.43 15.47
CA GLN A 130 16.46 -19.06 14.18
C GLN A 130 16.61 -17.54 13.95
N VAL A 131 17.17 -17.16 12.80
CA VAL A 131 17.29 -15.74 12.42
C VAL A 131 15.96 -15.25 11.88
N VAL A 132 15.42 -14.20 12.49
CA VAL A 132 14.16 -13.56 12.08
C VAL A 132 14.31 -12.05 12.06
N MET A 133 14.08 -11.46 10.89
CA MET A 133 14.24 -10.04 10.67
C MET A 133 12.92 -9.41 10.25
N TYR A 134 12.76 -8.15 10.60
CA TYR A 134 11.53 -7.41 10.38
C TYR A 134 11.77 -6.13 9.60
N LEU A 135 11.06 -5.94 8.49
CA LEU A 135 11.11 -4.72 7.69
C LEU A 135 9.73 -4.06 7.61
N PRO A 136 9.52 -2.92 8.28
CA PRO A 136 8.38 -2.06 8.03
C PRO A 136 8.43 -1.48 6.61
N LEU A 137 7.38 -1.71 5.83
CA LEU A 137 7.17 -1.16 4.49
C LEU A 137 5.91 -0.28 4.52
N GLU A 138 6.14 0.99 4.85
CA GLU A 138 5.11 2.01 5.02
C GLU A 138 5.08 2.95 3.81
N GLY A 139 3.91 3.53 3.51
CA GLY A 139 3.81 4.60 2.51
C GLY A 139 3.68 4.13 1.06
N GLY A 140 4.06 4.99 0.11
CA GLY A 140 3.90 4.73 -1.31
C GLY A 140 5.02 3.85 -1.88
N VAL A 141 4.69 2.91 -2.77
CA VAL A 141 5.70 2.14 -3.52
C VAL A 141 6.46 3.09 -4.47
N GLY A 142 7.79 3.13 -4.37
CA GLY A 142 8.65 4.12 -5.04
C GLY A 142 8.89 5.41 -4.24
N GLN A 143 8.30 5.50 -3.05
CA GLN A 143 8.47 6.61 -2.12
C GLN A 143 9.17 6.09 -0.85
N GLU A 144 8.46 6.00 0.27
CA GLU A 144 8.98 5.42 1.52
C GLU A 144 9.13 3.90 1.45
N PHE A 145 8.39 3.23 0.55
CA PHE A 145 8.49 1.79 0.31
C PHE A 145 9.21 1.56 -1.02
N ARG A 146 10.45 1.04 -0.96
CA ARG A 146 11.27 0.79 -2.15
C ARG A 146 12.15 -0.45 -2.01
N HIS A 147 12.69 -0.90 -3.13
CA HIS A 147 13.44 -2.15 -3.23
C HIS A 147 14.77 -2.11 -2.47
N GLN A 148 15.39 -0.94 -2.31
CA GLN A 148 16.73 -0.81 -1.71
C GLN A 148 16.76 -1.26 -0.25
N GLU A 149 15.72 -0.96 0.55
CA GLU A 149 15.66 -1.47 1.93
C GLU A 149 15.45 -2.99 1.97
N ILE A 150 14.75 -3.54 0.97
CA ILE A 150 14.56 -5.00 0.83
C ILE A 150 15.89 -5.67 0.44
N VAL A 151 16.67 -5.07 -0.46
CA VAL A 151 18.04 -5.53 -0.77
C VAL A 151 18.88 -5.56 0.51
N ARG A 152 18.90 -4.45 1.27
CA ARG A 152 19.71 -4.34 2.49
C ARG A 152 19.29 -5.34 3.57
N ILE A 153 18.00 -5.59 3.76
CA ILE A 153 17.59 -6.62 4.71
C ILE A 153 17.94 -8.02 4.19
N GLY A 154 17.90 -8.25 2.87
CA GLY A 154 18.40 -9.49 2.26
C GLY A 154 19.89 -9.72 2.50
N GLU A 155 20.72 -8.68 2.43
CA GLU A 155 22.16 -8.75 2.75
C GLU A 155 22.39 -9.07 4.23
N TYR A 156 21.63 -8.44 5.13
CA TYR A 156 21.68 -8.77 6.57
C TYR A 156 21.24 -10.22 6.84
N ALA A 157 20.37 -10.78 6.00
CA ALA A 157 19.94 -12.18 6.07
C ALA A 157 21.10 -13.12 5.78
N ASP A 158 21.88 -12.82 4.73
CA ASP A 158 23.06 -13.59 4.34
C ASP A 158 24.13 -13.54 5.44
N GLU A 159 24.36 -12.35 6.01
CA GLU A 159 25.35 -12.16 7.08
C GLU A 159 25.01 -12.98 8.33
N LEU A 160 23.74 -12.96 8.75
CA LEU A 160 23.29 -13.62 9.98
C LEU A 160 23.02 -15.11 9.81
N SER A 161 22.59 -15.52 8.61
CA SER A 161 22.26 -16.90 8.29
C SER A 161 22.95 -17.33 6.98
N PRO A 162 24.29 -17.49 6.99
CA PRO A 162 25.03 -17.90 5.80
C PRO A 162 24.53 -19.24 5.28
N GLY A 163 24.20 -19.30 3.99
CA GLY A 163 23.63 -20.50 3.35
C GLY A 163 22.10 -20.58 3.40
N GLY A 164 21.42 -19.52 3.84
CA GLY A 164 19.97 -19.43 3.86
C GLY A 164 19.36 -19.67 5.24
N GLY A 165 18.04 -19.81 5.29
CA GLY A 165 17.29 -20.16 6.51
C GLY A 165 16.79 -18.98 7.33
N ALA A 166 17.28 -17.75 7.11
CA ALA A 166 16.66 -16.58 7.74
C ALA A 166 15.20 -16.40 7.29
N ILE A 167 14.36 -15.90 8.20
CA ILE A 167 12.98 -15.50 7.92
C ILE A 167 12.91 -13.98 7.90
N ILE A 168 12.42 -13.40 6.81
CA ILE A 168 12.25 -11.96 6.64
C ILE A 168 10.76 -11.65 6.62
N VAL A 169 10.29 -10.97 7.65
CA VAL A 169 8.90 -10.51 7.76
C VAL A 169 8.80 -9.08 7.23
N LEU A 170 8.10 -8.92 6.12
CA LEU A 170 7.78 -7.63 5.51
C LEU A 170 6.42 -7.16 6.04
N LYS A 171 6.40 -6.12 6.90
CA LYS A 171 5.14 -5.51 7.35
C LYS A 171 4.65 -4.50 6.33
N ILE A 172 3.61 -4.84 5.59
CA ILE A 172 3.14 -4.02 4.48
C ILE A 172 1.96 -3.16 4.92
N ASN A 173 2.14 -1.84 4.78
CA ASN A 173 1.10 -0.82 4.95
C ASN A 173 1.20 0.24 3.84
N SER A 174 0.69 -0.11 2.67
CA SER A 174 0.81 0.68 1.44
C SER A 174 -0.49 0.80 0.65
N ASN A 175 -0.66 1.97 0.04
CA ASN A 175 -1.71 2.22 -0.95
C ASN A 175 -1.30 1.80 -2.38
N GLY A 176 -0.08 1.29 -2.55
CA GLY A 176 0.53 1.04 -3.84
C GLY A 176 1.42 2.21 -4.26
N GLY A 177 1.70 2.30 -5.57
CA GLY A 177 2.62 3.28 -6.11
C GLY A 177 3.18 2.86 -7.45
N LEU A 178 4.46 3.12 -7.69
CA LEU A 178 5.11 2.95 -8.98
C LEU A 178 5.20 1.47 -9.40
N VAL A 179 4.69 1.16 -10.59
CA VAL A 179 4.76 -0.18 -11.19
C VAL A 179 6.21 -0.60 -11.43
N ALA A 180 7.05 0.31 -11.95
CA ALA A 180 8.46 0.03 -12.22
C ALA A 180 9.21 -0.37 -10.93
N GLU A 181 8.91 0.29 -9.81
CA GLU A 181 9.49 -0.06 -8.52
C GLU A 181 8.97 -1.40 -8.00
N SER A 182 7.67 -1.68 -8.17
CA SER A 182 7.08 -2.96 -7.79
C SER A 182 7.74 -4.15 -8.50
N ILE A 183 8.14 -3.99 -9.76
CA ILE A 183 8.89 -5.02 -10.51
C ILE A 183 10.26 -5.27 -9.85
N LYS A 184 11.04 -4.22 -9.57
CA LYS A 184 12.33 -4.34 -8.88
C LYS A 184 12.19 -5.01 -7.50
N ILE A 185 11.12 -4.69 -6.76
CA ILE A 185 10.81 -5.31 -5.47
C ILE A 185 10.57 -6.81 -5.63
N ASN A 186 9.75 -7.22 -6.59
CA ASN A 186 9.47 -8.63 -6.84
C ASN A 186 10.73 -9.40 -7.22
N ASP A 187 11.58 -8.83 -8.07
CA ASP A 187 12.89 -9.41 -8.43
C ASP A 187 13.80 -9.54 -7.22
N THR A 188 13.82 -8.53 -6.33
CA THR A 188 14.60 -8.57 -5.09
C THR A 188 14.12 -9.67 -4.14
N ILE A 189 12.80 -9.84 -3.99
CA ILE A 189 12.23 -10.92 -3.17
C ILE A 189 12.54 -12.28 -3.76
N ARG A 190 12.49 -12.42 -5.10
CA ARG A 190 12.89 -13.66 -5.79
C ARG A 190 14.36 -13.99 -5.56
N ASP A 191 15.24 -13.00 -5.62
CA ASP A 191 16.66 -13.17 -5.30
C ASP A 191 16.87 -13.67 -3.87
N ILE A 192 16.25 -13.02 -2.88
CA ILE A 192 16.32 -13.41 -1.46
C ILE A 192 15.87 -14.87 -1.28
N LYS A 193 14.74 -15.25 -1.89
CA LYS A 193 14.21 -16.61 -1.86
C LYS A 193 15.18 -17.62 -2.50
N SER A 194 15.81 -17.25 -3.62
CA SER A 194 16.76 -18.14 -4.31
C SER A 194 18.01 -18.44 -3.49
N ARG A 195 18.37 -17.57 -2.53
CA ARG A 195 19.43 -17.78 -1.54
C ARG A 195 19.03 -18.66 -0.36
N GLY A 196 17.81 -19.19 -0.35
CA GLY A 196 17.31 -20.10 0.68
C GLY A 196 16.69 -19.41 1.90
N HIS A 197 16.42 -18.10 1.82
CA HIS A 197 15.67 -17.37 2.85
C HIS A 197 14.17 -17.48 2.62
N ARG A 198 13.39 -17.38 3.69
CA ARG A 198 11.93 -17.33 3.65
C ARG A 198 11.47 -15.88 3.79
N VAL A 199 10.57 -15.43 2.92
CA VAL A 199 10.01 -14.08 2.96
C VAL A 199 8.51 -14.14 3.22
N VAL A 200 8.08 -13.45 4.26
CA VAL A 200 6.72 -13.48 4.81
C VAL A 200 6.14 -12.09 4.70
N SER A 201 4.98 -11.94 4.07
CA SER A 201 4.26 -10.67 4.12
C SER A 201 3.27 -10.65 5.27
N TRP A 202 3.34 -9.65 6.13
CA TRP A 202 2.36 -9.38 7.17
C TRP A 202 1.59 -8.10 6.84
N ILE A 203 0.33 -8.25 6.45
CA ILE A 203 -0.45 -7.20 5.79
C ILE A 203 -1.33 -6.47 6.79
N ARG A 204 -1.03 -5.20 7.03
CA ARG A 204 -2.03 -4.24 7.51
C ARG A 204 -2.77 -3.58 6.34
N LYS A 205 -2.06 -3.25 5.27
CA LYS A 205 -2.66 -2.73 4.05
C LYS A 205 -1.74 -3.00 2.88
N ALA A 206 -2.21 -3.68 1.85
CA ALA A 206 -1.43 -3.98 0.66
C ALA A 206 -2.31 -3.71 -0.57
N ILE A 207 -2.48 -2.44 -0.94
CA ILE A 207 -3.23 -2.07 -2.15
C ILE A 207 -2.27 -1.90 -3.32
N SER A 208 -2.75 -2.26 -4.50
CA SER A 208 -2.06 -2.07 -5.77
C SER A 208 -0.64 -2.67 -5.79
N ALA A 209 0.39 -1.89 -6.10
CA ALA A 209 1.78 -2.32 -6.08
C ALA A 209 2.20 -2.97 -4.74
N GLY A 210 1.60 -2.57 -3.61
CA GLY A 210 1.82 -3.22 -2.32
C GLY A 210 1.26 -4.64 -2.25
N CYS A 211 0.12 -4.90 -2.89
CA CYS A 211 -0.43 -6.26 -3.02
C CYS A 211 0.45 -7.14 -3.91
N ASN A 212 0.96 -6.57 -5.01
CA ASN A 212 1.88 -7.27 -5.90
C ASN A 212 3.15 -7.70 -5.14
N THR A 213 3.70 -6.82 -4.30
CA THR A 213 4.82 -7.18 -3.41
C THR A 213 4.45 -8.29 -2.44
N ALA A 214 3.27 -8.23 -1.82
CA ALA A 214 2.83 -9.27 -0.90
C ALA A 214 2.73 -10.66 -1.57
N MET A 215 2.22 -10.70 -2.81
CA MET A 215 2.15 -11.94 -3.59
C MET A 215 3.52 -12.48 -4.05
N ALA A 216 4.56 -11.65 -4.08
CA ALA A 216 5.93 -12.12 -4.37
C ALA A 216 6.55 -12.92 -3.20
N CYS A 217 6.03 -12.76 -1.99
CA CYS A 217 6.48 -13.47 -0.79
C CYS A 217 6.04 -14.94 -0.78
N ASP A 218 6.70 -15.77 0.02
CA ASP A 218 6.38 -17.20 0.15
C ASP A 218 5.00 -17.43 0.78
N GLU A 219 4.59 -16.52 1.64
CA GLU A 219 3.30 -16.57 2.31
C GLU A 219 2.77 -15.19 2.69
N ILE A 220 1.46 -15.12 2.80
CA ILE A 220 0.72 -13.94 3.22
C ILE A 220 0.03 -14.24 4.55
N VAL A 221 0.31 -13.40 5.54
CA VAL A 221 -0.38 -13.36 6.83
C VAL A 221 -1.07 -12.00 6.96
N PHE A 222 -2.33 -11.98 7.37
CA PHE A 222 -3.05 -10.74 7.55
C PHE A 222 -2.97 -10.25 8.99
N ASN A 223 -2.93 -8.93 9.20
CA ASN A 223 -3.49 -8.34 10.40
C ASN A 223 -5.03 -8.52 10.38
N PRO A 224 -5.75 -8.69 11.50
CA PRO A 224 -7.21 -8.87 11.46
C PRO A 224 -7.97 -7.73 10.76
N LEU A 225 -7.43 -6.51 10.81
CA LEU A 225 -7.99 -5.34 10.12
C LEU A 225 -7.35 -5.11 8.75
N GLY A 226 -6.62 -6.10 8.26
CA GLY A 226 -5.82 -6.04 7.05
C GLY A 226 -6.65 -6.08 5.78
N THR A 227 -6.16 -5.39 4.75
CA THR A 227 -6.75 -5.46 3.41
C THR A 227 -5.67 -5.62 2.34
N ALA A 228 -5.95 -6.38 1.29
CA ALA A 228 -5.05 -6.52 0.13
C ALA A 228 -5.83 -6.60 -1.20
N GLY A 229 -5.28 -6.07 -2.29
CA GLY A 229 -5.85 -6.24 -3.63
C GLY A 229 -5.82 -4.98 -4.49
N SER A 230 -6.77 -4.88 -5.43
CA SER A 230 -6.92 -3.74 -6.37
C SER A 230 -5.61 -3.34 -7.06
N VAL A 231 -5.01 -4.27 -7.81
CA VAL A 231 -3.74 -4.12 -8.56
C VAL A 231 -3.88 -3.29 -9.84
N THR A 232 -4.71 -2.24 -9.82
CA THR A 232 -5.04 -1.44 -11.01
C THR A 232 -3.90 -0.52 -11.45
N THR A 233 -3.67 -0.39 -12.77
CA THR A 233 -2.77 0.63 -13.34
C THR A 233 -3.53 1.94 -13.59
N VAL A 234 -2.93 3.05 -13.18
CA VAL A 234 -3.42 4.42 -13.47
C VAL A 234 -2.30 5.19 -14.16
N ARG A 235 -2.60 5.90 -15.25
CA ARG A 235 -1.70 6.85 -15.91
C ARG A 235 -2.33 8.24 -15.84
N GLY A 236 -1.70 9.15 -15.09
CA GLY A 236 -2.28 10.46 -14.77
C GLY A 236 -3.56 10.31 -13.94
N THR A 237 -4.69 10.82 -14.44
CA THR A 237 -6.01 10.67 -13.81
C THR A 237 -6.83 9.51 -14.37
N ALA A 238 -6.36 8.86 -15.45
CA ALA A 238 -7.09 7.82 -16.15
C ALA A 238 -6.66 6.41 -15.73
N SER A 239 -7.62 5.51 -15.56
CA SER A 239 -7.33 4.08 -15.45
C SER A 239 -6.89 3.54 -16.79
N VAL A 240 -5.83 2.74 -16.79
CA VAL A 240 -5.34 2.09 -17.99
C VAL A 240 -6.03 0.74 -18.12
N ASP A 241 -6.69 0.52 -19.26
CA ASP A 241 -7.24 -0.78 -19.62
C ASP A 241 -6.11 -1.77 -19.95
N GLU A 242 -6.31 -3.04 -19.68
CA GLU A 242 -5.30 -4.10 -19.76
C GLU A 242 -4.81 -4.35 -21.19
N SER A 243 -5.64 -4.07 -22.19
CA SER A 243 -5.23 -4.09 -23.60
C SER A 243 -4.08 -3.13 -23.89
N GLN A 244 -3.86 -2.14 -23.03
CA GLN A 244 -2.83 -1.12 -23.17
C GLN A 244 -1.55 -1.44 -22.40
N ASP A 245 -1.53 -2.47 -21.54
CA ASP A 245 -0.35 -2.85 -20.76
C ASP A 245 -0.27 -4.37 -20.44
N PRO A 246 -0.25 -5.24 -21.47
CA PRO A 246 -0.24 -6.70 -21.31
C PRO A 246 0.98 -7.21 -20.53
N THR A 247 2.12 -6.53 -20.65
CA THR A 247 3.36 -6.88 -19.93
C THR A 247 3.19 -6.79 -18.42
N VAL A 248 2.48 -5.77 -17.91
CA VAL A 248 2.25 -5.62 -16.46
C VAL A 248 1.29 -6.68 -15.94
N MET A 249 0.29 -7.08 -16.73
CA MET A 249 -0.58 -8.20 -16.36
C MET A 249 0.19 -9.52 -16.33
N GLU A 250 1.01 -9.79 -17.36
CA GLU A 250 1.83 -11.01 -17.42
C GLU A 250 2.78 -11.08 -16.22
N HIS A 251 3.45 -9.99 -15.89
CA HIS A 251 4.32 -9.93 -14.72
C HIS A 251 3.57 -10.21 -13.39
N LEU A 252 2.36 -9.68 -13.24
CA LEU A 252 1.52 -9.93 -12.07
C LEU A 252 1.12 -11.41 -11.96
N ILE A 253 0.71 -12.03 -13.07
CA ILE A 253 0.34 -13.44 -13.13
C ILE A 253 1.56 -14.33 -12.83
N MET A 254 2.72 -14.02 -13.42
CA MET A 254 3.97 -14.71 -13.17
C MET A 254 4.36 -14.64 -11.68
N THR A 255 4.32 -13.45 -11.09
CA THR A 255 4.58 -13.25 -9.65
C THR A 255 3.66 -14.11 -8.79
N ALA A 256 2.35 -14.11 -9.09
CA ALA A 256 1.38 -14.91 -8.35
C ALA A 256 1.70 -16.41 -8.45
N LYS A 257 1.93 -16.92 -9.66
CA LYS A 257 2.22 -18.34 -9.91
C LYS A 257 3.52 -18.81 -9.25
N GLU A 258 4.58 -18.01 -9.30
CA GLU A 258 5.87 -18.33 -8.70
C GLU A 258 5.78 -18.53 -7.18
N SER A 259 4.81 -17.89 -6.52
CA SER A 259 4.54 -18.04 -5.09
C SER A 259 3.32 -18.93 -4.78
N GLY A 260 2.79 -19.63 -5.78
CA GLY A 260 1.69 -20.58 -5.61
C GLY A 260 0.28 -19.97 -5.49
N TYR A 261 0.10 -18.70 -5.86
CA TYR A 261 -1.19 -18.03 -5.90
C TYR A 261 -1.89 -18.21 -7.26
N SER A 262 -3.22 -18.21 -7.23
CA SER A 262 -4.05 -18.41 -8.43
C SER A 262 -3.94 -17.24 -9.41
N GLU A 263 -3.83 -17.56 -10.69
CA GLU A 263 -3.91 -16.54 -11.74
C GLU A 263 -5.26 -15.85 -11.80
N HIS A 264 -6.36 -16.51 -11.39
CA HIS A 264 -7.68 -15.90 -11.35
C HIS A 264 -7.74 -14.77 -10.33
N VAL A 265 -7.07 -14.94 -9.18
CA VAL A 265 -6.92 -13.90 -8.15
C VAL A 265 -6.12 -12.72 -8.70
N ALA A 266 -4.96 -13.00 -9.32
CA ALA A 266 -4.14 -11.96 -9.94
C ALA A 266 -4.92 -11.16 -11.00
N ARG A 267 -5.65 -11.86 -11.87
CA ARG A 267 -6.47 -11.26 -12.93
C ARG A 267 -7.60 -10.42 -12.37
N SER A 268 -8.36 -10.92 -11.41
CA SER A 268 -9.48 -10.15 -10.81
C SER A 268 -9.01 -8.97 -9.97
N MET A 269 -7.83 -9.03 -9.36
CA MET A 269 -7.24 -7.85 -8.71
C MET A 269 -6.89 -6.75 -9.72
N LYS A 270 -6.52 -7.11 -10.95
CA LYS A 270 -6.14 -6.18 -12.02
C LYS A 270 -7.33 -5.67 -12.82
N LEU A 271 -8.24 -6.57 -13.19
CA LEU A 271 -9.31 -6.34 -14.14
C LEU A 271 -10.67 -6.23 -13.45
N ASN A 272 -11.36 -5.11 -13.61
CA ASN A 272 -12.68 -4.91 -12.99
C ASN A 272 -13.82 -5.73 -13.62
N ARG A 273 -13.60 -6.34 -14.80
CA ARG A 273 -14.55 -7.23 -15.48
C ARG A 273 -14.24 -8.72 -15.30
N TYR A 274 -13.11 -9.04 -14.67
CA TYR A 274 -12.73 -10.43 -14.41
C TYR A 274 -13.37 -10.91 -13.11
N MET A 275 -14.10 -12.00 -13.24
CA MET A 275 -14.85 -12.63 -12.19
C MET A 275 -14.03 -13.79 -11.63
N THR A 276 -14.14 -14.01 -10.33
CA THR A 276 -13.43 -15.10 -9.66
C THR A 276 -14.31 -15.71 -8.60
N ALA A 277 -14.37 -17.03 -8.62
CA ALA A 277 -15.00 -17.85 -7.61
C ALA A 277 -14.04 -18.96 -7.17
N TYR A 278 -14.33 -19.58 -6.04
CA TYR A 278 -13.59 -20.75 -5.58
C TYR A 278 -14.50 -21.79 -4.94
N VAL A 279 -14.07 -23.04 -4.98
CA VAL A 279 -14.54 -24.11 -4.10
C VAL A 279 -13.39 -24.54 -3.22
N LYS A 280 -13.67 -24.79 -1.94
CA LYS A 280 -12.70 -25.35 -1.02
C LYS A 280 -13.18 -26.73 -0.58
N ASP A 281 -12.35 -27.72 -0.82
CA ASP A 281 -12.55 -29.06 -0.30
C ASP A 281 -12.51 -29.03 1.24
N PRO A 282 -13.57 -29.48 1.94
CA PRO A 282 -13.62 -29.44 3.39
C PRO A 282 -12.69 -30.46 4.07
N GLU A 283 -12.32 -31.55 3.39
CA GLU A 283 -11.45 -32.60 3.92
C GLU A 283 -9.98 -32.26 3.69
N THR A 284 -9.63 -31.85 2.47
CA THR A 284 -8.22 -31.58 2.10
C THR A 284 -7.81 -30.13 2.27
N GLY A 285 -8.76 -29.21 2.36
CA GLY A 285 -8.52 -27.77 2.36
C GLY A 285 -8.03 -27.22 1.01
N LYS A 286 -7.94 -28.06 -0.04
CA LYS A 286 -7.52 -27.66 -1.38
C LYS A 286 -8.54 -26.70 -1.98
N VAL A 287 -8.05 -25.64 -2.59
CA VAL A 287 -8.88 -24.61 -3.23
C VAL A 287 -8.79 -24.74 -4.74
N GLU A 288 -9.94 -24.90 -5.38
CA GLU A 288 -10.10 -24.85 -6.82
C GLU A 288 -10.69 -23.49 -7.21
N TRP A 289 -10.10 -22.87 -8.24
CA TRP A 289 -10.40 -21.50 -8.64
C TRP A 289 -11.06 -21.48 -10.00
N TYR A 290 -12.07 -20.62 -10.16
CA TYR A 290 -12.82 -20.46 -11.40
C TYR A 290 -12.78 -19.01 -11.88
N GLY A 291 -12.63 -18.85 -13.20
CA GLY A 291 -12.57 -17.56 -13.86
C GLY A 291 -13.80 -17.26 -14.73
N GLY A 292 -14.07 -15.98 -14.94
CA GLY A 292 -15.09 -15.51 -15.87
C GLY A 292 -14.82 -14.07 -16.29
N VAL A 293 -15.48 -13.61 -17.35
CA VAL A 293 -15.37 -12.25 -17.86
C VAL A 293 -16.74 -11.75 -18.31
N ASP A 294 -17.05 -10.49 -17.98
CA ASP A 294 -18.29 -9.79 -18.40
C ASP A 294 -19.61 -10.47 -18.04
N GLY A 295 -19.66 -11.15 -16.89
CA GLY A 295 -20.85 -11.88 -16.46
C GLY A 295 -20.91 -13.32 -16.97
N ASN A 296 -19.94 -13.77 -17.76
CA ASN A 296 -19.87 -15.14 -18.27
C ASN A 296 -18.72 -15.89 -17.60
N TRP A 297 -19.03 -16.96 -16.87
CA TRP A 297 -18.03 -17.90 -16.37
C TRP A 297 -17.46 -18.73 -17.53
N TYR A 298 -16.16 -19.04 -17.49
CA TYR A 298 -15.55 -19.91 -18.51
C TYR A 298 -16.10 -21.34 -18.43
N GLU A 299 -16.46 -21.76 -17.22
CA GLU A 299 -17.01 -23.06 -16.89
C GLU A 299 -18.23 -22.86 -15.99
N PRO A 300 -19.23 -23.76 -16.02
CA PRO A 300 -20.32 -23.73 -15.04
C PRO A 300 -19.77 -23.83 -13.62
N LEU A 301 -20.23 -22.95 -12.73
CA LEU A 301 -19.81 -23.02 -11.33
C LEU A 301 -20.39 -24.28 -10.66
N PRO A 302 -19.57 -25.06 -9.94
CA PRO A 302 -20.07 -26.17 -9.15
C PRO A 302 -20.93 -25.68 -7.98
N GLU A 303 -21.72 -26.59 -7.41
CA GLU A 303 -22.50 -26.32 -6.20
C GLU A 303 -21.56 -25.95 -5.04
N GLY A 304 -21.95 -24.94 -4.26
CA GLY A 304 -21.15 -24.45 -3.14
C GLY A 304 -19.99 -23.51 -3.54
N ALA A 305 -19.84 -23.15 -4.82
CA ALA A 305 -18.86 -22.15 -5.24
C ALA A 305 -19.12 -20.78 -4.59
N VAL A 306 -18.07 -20.18 -4.03
CA VAL A 306 -18.09 -18.86 -3.42
C VAL A 306 -17.53 -17.84 -4.40
N VAL A 307 -18.37 -16.90 -4.83
CA VAL A 307 -17.98 -15.79 -5.71
C VAL A 307 -17.31 -14.70 -4.90
N ILE A 308 -16.06 -14.36 -5.25
CA ILE A 308 -15.26 -13.33 -4.55
C ILE A 308 -15.01 -12.07 -5.38
N SER A 309 -15.19 -12.15 -6.71
CA SER A 309 -15.11 -11.02 -7.63
C SER A 309 -16.18 -11.11 -8.69
N THR A 310 -16.78 -9.97 -9.03
CA THR A 310 -17.84 -9.83 -10.03
C THR A 310 -17.35 -8.93 -11.17
N LYS A 311 -18.13 -8.84 -12.25
CA LYS A 311 -17.76 -8.09 -13.48
C LYS A 311 -17.68 -6.56 -13.32
N ASP A 312 -18.05 -6.05 -12.16
CA ASP A 312 -18.12 -4.61 -11.89
C ASP A 312 -16.95 -4.14 -11.00
N GLN A 313 -16.21 -5.06 -10.37
CA GLN A 313 -15.24 -4.73 -9.32
C GLN A 313 -13.87 -5.36 -9.53
N ASN A 314 -12.84 -4.69 -9.00
CA ASN A 314 -11.55 -5.33 -8.78
C ASN A 314 -11.56 -6.11 -7.47
N LEU A 315 -10.99 -7.30 -7.47
CA LEU A 315 -10.86 -8.11 -6.27
C LEU A 315 -10.02 -7.38 -5.21
N SER A 316 -10.55 -7.42 -3.99
CA SER A 316 -9.84 -7.11 -2.76
C SER A 316 -10.24 -8.12 -1.69
N PHE A 317 -9.31 -8.36 -0.78
CA PHE A 317 -9.48 -9.21 0.37
C PHE A 317 -9.40 -8.39 1.67
N ASN A 318 -10.15 -8.85 2.65
CA ASN A 318 -9.91 -8.61 4.06
C ASN A 318 -9.27 -9.88 4.66
N ALA A 319 -8.89 -9.85 5.94
CA ALA A 319 -8.26 -11.01 6.59
C ALA A 319 -9.12 -12.29 6.51
N SER A 320 -10.43 -12.14 6.63
CA SER A 320 -11.37 -13.26 6.65
C SER A 320 -11.46 -13.98 5.33
N ASN A 321 -11.79 -13.26 4.26
CA ASN A 321 -12.03 -13.90 2.97
C ASN A 321 -10.71 -14.41 2.38
N ALA A 322 -9.58 -13.74 2.66
CA ALA A 322 -8.25 -14.22 2.34
C ALA A 322 -7.97 -15.59 2.98
N LEU A 323 -8.30 -15.77 4.26
CA LEU A 323 -8.09 -17.05 4.96
C LEU A 323 -9.07 -18.12 4.46
N ALA A 324 -10.34 -17.75 4.26
CA ALA A 324 -11.37 -18.67 3.82
C ALA A 324 -11.04 -19.29 2.45
N CYS A 325 -10.56 -18.49 1.50
CA CYS A 325 -10.19 -18.93 0.16
C CYS A 325 -8.73 -19.41 0.03
N GLY A 326 -7.97 -19.43 1.13
CA GLY A 326 -6.57 -19.88 1.12
C GLY A 326 -5.58 -18.89 0.45
N PHE A 327 -5.99 -17.65 0.16
CA PHE A 327 -5.09 -16.59 -0.29
C PHE A 327 -4.10 -16.17 0.80
N SER A 328 -4.50 -16.24 2.06
CA SER A 328 -3.60 -16.05 3.21
C SER A 328 -3.48 -17.33 4.05
N ARG A 329 -2.34 -17.50 4.72
CA ARG A 329 -2.04 -18.65 5.58
C ARG A 329 -2.47 -18.47 7.02
N GLY A 330 -2.64 -17.23 7.47
CA GLY A 330 -2.96 -16.93 8.86
C GLY A 330 -3.42 -15.50 9.06
N THR A 331 -3.88 -15.22 10.28
CA THR A 331 -4.23 -13.88 10.74
C THR A 331 -3.56 -13.64 12.09
N CYS A 332 -2.70 -12.63 12.18
CA CYS A 332 -1.89 -12.31 13.37
C CYS A 332 -2.05 -10.82 13.72
N ARG A 333 -2.42 -10.52 14.97
CA ARG A 333 -2.68 -9.17 15.51
C ARG A 333 -1.43 -8.33 15.66
N ASP A 334 -0.36 -8.96 16.11
CA ASP A 334 0.91 -8.32 16.46
C ASP A 334 2.08 -9.24 16.08
N LEU A 335 3.29 -8.81 16.41
CA LEU A 335 4.50 -9.57 16.11
C LEU A 335 4.61 -10.85 16.92
N ASP A 336 3.98 -10.91 18.09
CA ASP A 336 4.01 -12.06 18.98
C ASP A 336 3.20 -13.19 18.34
N GLU A 337 2.00 -12.89 17.84
CA GLU A 337 1.21 -13.85 17.07
C GLU A 337 1.86 -14.23 15.72
N VAL A 338 2.64 -13.34 15.11
CA VAL A 338 3.44 -13.70 13.93
C VAL A 338 4.55 -14.68 14.32
N ALA A 339 5.20 -14.49 15.46
CA ALA A 339 6.23 -15.40 15.96
C ALA A 339 5.65 -16.79 16.28
N GLU A 340 4.48 -16.84 16.91
CA GLU A 340 3.72 -18.07 17.15
C GLU A 340 3.36 -18.76 15.83
N TYR A 341 2.82 -18.02 14.85
CA TYR A 341 2.53 -18.54 13.51
C TYR A 341 3.76 -19.14 12.83
N LEU A 342 4.92 -18.53 13.01
CA LEU A 342 6.20 -19.00 12.48
C LEU A 342 6.80 -20.17 13.27
N ASN A 343 6.14 -20.63 14.34
CA ASN A 343 6.61 -21.66 15.27
C ASN A 343 8.00 -21.33 15.85
N LEU A 344 8.24 -20.07 16.20
CA LEU A 344 9.50 -19.66 16.81
C LEU A 344 9.53 -20.09 18.28
N PRO A 345 10.64 -20.65 18.79
CA PRO A 345 10.71 -21.15 20.16
C PRO A 345 10.46 -20.03 21.18
N GLU A 346 9.59 -20.30 22.15
CA GLU A 346 9.25 -19.37 23.23
C GLU A 346 10.52 -18.92 23.99
N GLY A 347 10.71 -17.61 24.14
CA GLY A 347 11.92 -17.04 24.77
C GLY A 347 13.17 -17.00 23.89
N GLU A 348 13.15 -17.60 22.69
CA GLU A 348 14.23 -17.47 21.69
C GLU A 348 13.90 -16.48 20.57
N TRP A 349 12.62 -16.12 20.41
CA TRP A 349 12.18 -15.04 19.55
C TRP A 349 12.32 -13.70 20.28
N TYR A 350 13.39 -12.99 19.98
CA TYR A 350 13.35 -11.53 19.98
C TYR A 350 13.31 -11.11 18.51
N VAL A 351 12.93 -9.87 18.21
CA VAL A 351 13.40 -9.22 16.99
C VAL A 351 14.92 -9.40 17.00
N THR A 352 15.42 -10.43 16.29
CA THR A 352 16.85 -10.82 16.36
C THR A 352 17.73 -9.69 15.81
N ASP A 353 17.08 -8.71 15.17
CA ASP A 353 17.70 -7.64 14.48
C ASP A 353 16.78 -6.40 14.31
N THR A 354 17.13 -5.29 14.97
CA THR A 354 16.46 -3.98 14.80
C THR A 354 16.95 -3.22 13.55
N ARG A 355 17.88 -3.77 12.77
CA ARG A 355 18.43 -3.10 11.58
C ARG A 355 17.34 -2.91 10.53
N GLY A 356 16.38 -3.81 10.39
CA GLY A 356 15.25 -3.60 9.46
C GLY A 356 14.39 -2.39 9.81
N GLU A 357 14.04 -2.22 11.09
CA GLU A 357 13.32 -1.02 11.56
C GLU A 357 14.17 0.24 11.43
N LYS A 358 15.48 0.17 11.73
CA LYS A 358 16.41 1.28 11.56
C LYS A 358 16.59 1.65 10.08
N LEU A 359 16.60 0.68 9.17
CA LEU A 359 16.63 0.89 7.72
C LEU A 359 15.38 1.66 7.28
N ALA A 360 14.20 1.14 7.63
CA ALA A 360 12.92 1.77 7.32
C ALA A 360 12.84 3.20 7.88
N LYS A 361 13.20 3.39 9.16
CA LYS A 361 13.19 4.72 9.79
C LYS A 361 14.17 5.68 9.11
N LYS A 362 15.41 5.26 8.88
CA LYS A 362 16.44 6.09 8.25
C LYS A 362 16.00 6.54 6.86
N TRP A 363 15.39 5.64 6.08
CA TRP A 363 14.87 6.00 4.77
C TRP A 363 13.66 6.92 4.87
N ALA A 364 12.69 6.64 5.73
CA ALA A 364 11.53 7.51 5.93
C ALA A 364 11.94 8.95 6.32
N ASP A 365 12.93 9.09 7.21
CA ASP A 365 13.50 10.39 7.59
C ASP A 365 14.17 11.07 6.38
N THR A 366 14.95 10.31 5.58
CA THR A 366 15.61 10.82 4.36
C THR A 366 14.59 11.25 3.30
N TYR A 367 13.56 10.45 3.06
CA TYR A 367 12.49 10.74 2.11
C TYR A 367 11.74 12.01 2.50
N LYS A 368 11.38 12.13 3.79
CA LYS A 368 10.70 13.30 4.32
C LYS A 368 11.53 14.57 4.12
N GLU A 369 12.79 14.55 4.55
CA GLU A 369 13.68 15.70 4.43
C GLU A 369 13.87 16.07 2.95
N CYS A 370 14.17 15.09 2.09
CA CYS A 370 14.32 15.30 0.66
C CYS A 370 13.07 15.94 0.05
N SER A 371 11.89 15.39 0.33
CA SER A 371 10.63 15.86 -0.26
C SER A 371 10.28 17.29 0.19
N GLU A 372 10.44 17.61 1.47
CA GLU A 372 10.24 18.96 2.01
C GLU A 372 11.20 19.98 1.36
N ARG A 373 12.48 19.61 1.24
CA ARG A 373 13.49 20.45 0.59
C ARG A 373 13.24 20.62 -0.91
N LEU A 374 12.85 19.57 -1.62
CA LEU A 374 12.47 19.64 -3.03
C LEU A 374 11.25 20.55 -3.23
N GLN A 375 10.22 20.45 -2.39
CA GLN A 375 9.06 21.32 -2.48
C GLN A 375 9.45 22.81 -2.34
N ILE A 376 10.28 23.16 -1.35
CA ILE A 376 10.75 24.53 -1.14
C ILE A 376 11.56 25.02 -2.35
N THR A 377 12.54 24.23 -2.78
CA THR A 377 13.42 24.62 -3.88
C THR A 377 12.70 24.65 -5.23
N MET A 378 11.66 23.83 -5.43
CA MET A 378 10.78 23.89 -6.59
C MET A 378 9.95 25.17 -6.64
N GLN A 379 9.39 25.60 -5.51
CA GLN A 379 8.69 26.88 -5.41
C GLN A 379 9.65 28.05 -5.72
N GLN A 380 10.87 28.01 -5.18
CA GLN A 380 11.90 29.00 -5.47
C GLN A 380 12.33 28.99 -6.94
N TRP A 381 12.41 27.81 -7.57
CA TRP A 381 12.74 27.66 -8.98
C TRP A 381 11.68 28.27 -9.89
N GLN A 382 10.41 28.11 -9.54
CA GLN A 382 9.27 28.66 -10.30
C GLN A 382 9.07 30.15 -10.06
N PHE A 383 9.53 30.68 -8.93
CA PHE A 383 9.34 32.07 -8.56
C PHE A 383 10.13 33.02 -9.48
N LYS A 384 9.40 33.77 -10.32
CA LYS A 384 9.95 34.80 -11.22
C LYS A 384 10.13 36.14 -10.48
N GLY A 385 10.86 36.15 -9.37
CA GLY A 385 11.10 37.37 -8.60
C GLY A 385 11.75 38.46 -9.46
N ALA A 386 11.07 39.60 -9.62
CA ALA A 386 11.52 40.72 -10.45
C ALA A 386 12.69 41.53 -9.85
N ALA A 387 13.09 41.25 -8.61
CA ALA A 387 13.98 42.10 -7.82
C ALA A 387 15.50 41.84 -7.98
N GLU A 388 15.92 40.64 -8.41
CA GLU A 388 17.35 40.23 -8.35
C GLU A 388 18.12 40.31 -9.68
N GLY A 389 17.51 40.87 -10.75
CA GLY A 389 18.14 40.95 -12.07
C GLY A 389 18.41 39.59 -12.73
N ALA A 390 19.12 39.57 -13.86
CA ALA A 390 19.45 38.32 -14.55
C ALA A 390 20.53 37.50 -13.82
N GLU A 391 21.53 38.19 -13.25
CA GLU A 391 22.63 37.55 -12.54
C GLU A 391 22.17 36.86 -11.24
N GLY A 392 21.37 37.54 -10.41
CA GLY A 392 20.86 36.97 -9.15
C GLY A 392 20.00 35.74 -9.40
N ARG A 393 19.16 35.76 -10.44
CA ARG A 393 18.39 34.58 -10.87
C ARG A 393 19.28 33.39 -11.22
N LEU A 394 20.36 33.60 -11.98
CA LEU A 394 21.31 32.54 -12.31
C LEU A 394 22.02 31.99 -11.06
N GLN A 395 22.44 32.87 -10.14
CA GLN A 395 23.06 32.45 -8.88
C GLN A 395 22.11 31.59 -8.03
N GLN A 396 20.84 31.99 -7.94
CA GLN A 396 19.82 31.23 -7.22
C GLN A 396 19.52 29.88 -7.88
N GLN A 397 19.44 29.82 -9.21
CA GLN A 397 19.30 28.55 -9.94
C GLN A 397 20.49 27.61 -9.69
N ILE A 398 21.72 28.13 -9.71
CA ILE A 398 22.94 27.35 -9.40
C ILE A 398 22.85 26.78 -7.97
N LYS A 399 22.40 27.57 -7.00
CA LYS A 399 22.23 27.12 -5.61
C LYS A 399 21.19 26.00 -5.50
N ILE A 400 20.05 26.16 -6.16
CA ILE A 400 18.98 25.14 -6.19
C ILE A 400 19.47 23.84 -6.83
N VAL A 401 20.12 23.90 -8.00
CA VAL A 401 20.61 22.71 -8.70
C VAL A 401 21.69 21.99 -7.88
N ARG A 402 22.54 22.71 -7.14
CA ARG A 402 23.50 22.08 -6.20
C ARG A 402 22.80 21.29 -5.11
N GLU A 403 21.70 21.82 -4.57
CA GLU A 403 20.90 21.12 -3.57
C GLU A 403 20.19 19.90 -4.16
N TRP A 404 19.66 20.00 -5.39
CA TRP A 404 19.09 18.85 -6.09
C TRP A 404 20.13 17.77 -6.38
N ILE A 405 21.37 18.13 -6.74
CA ILE A 405 22.47 17.16 -6.91
C ILE A 405 22.77 16.46 -5.58
N TYR A 406 22.81 17.19 -4.47
CA TYR A 406 23.01 16.62 -3.15
C TYR A 406 21.94 15.56 -2.83
N TRP A 407 20.67 15.88 -3.09
CA TRP A 407 19.57 14.95 -2.90
C TRP A 407 19.56 13.80 -3.90
N ALA A 408 19.93 14.03 -5.15
CA ALA A 408 19.96 13.00 -6.19
C ALA A 408 20.99 11.90 -5.87
N LYS A 409 22.06 12.22 -5.15
CA LYS A 409 23.03 11.22 -4.64
C LYS A 409 22.47 10.31 -3.55
N LYS A 410 21.42 10.74 -2.84
CA LYS A 410 20.82 10.03 -1.70
C LYS A 410 19.49 9.36 -2.05
N ALA A 411 18.69 10.04 -2.85
CA ALA A 411 17.30 9.74 -3.15
C ALA A 411 17.00 10.05 -4.63
N PRO A 412 17.69 9.40 -5.59
CA PRO A 412 17.61 9.74 -7.01
C PRO A 412 16.18 9.66 -7.55
N LEU A 413 15.43 8.60 -7.22
CA LEU A 413 14.03 8.45 -7.64
C LEU A 413 13.14 9.59 -7.13
N VAL A 414 13.33 10.00 -5.88
CA VAL A 414 12.54 11.11 -5.29
C VAL A 414 12.82 12.41 -6.02
N VAL A 415 14.08 12.69 -6.37
CA VAL A 415 14.44 13.88 -7.16
C VAL A 415 13.89 13.79 -8.58
N ALA A 416 14.00 12.62 -9.23
CA ALA A 416 13.46 12.38 -10.56
C ALA A 416 11.95 12.66 -10.62
N MET A 417 11.19 12.19 -9.62
CA MET A 417 9.73 12.37 -9.56
C MET A 417 9.28 13.80 -9.27
N ASN A 418 10.10 14.61 -8.59
CA ASN A 418 9.70 15.94 -8.09
C ASN A 418 10.29 17.11 -8.88
N THR A 419 11.29 16.86 -9.74
CA THR A 419 11.88 17.91 -10.59
C THR A 419 11.11 18.06 -11.91
N PRO A 420 11.08 19.25 -12.54
CA PRO A 420 10.21 19.52 -13.68
C PRO A 420 10.79 19.01 -15.00
N PHE A 421 11.87 18.22 -14.95
CA PHE A 421 12.68 17.90 -16.11
C PHE A 421 12.31 16.57 -16.78
N GLY A 422 11.53 15.73 -16.09
CA GLY A 422 11.16 14.41 -16.62
C GLY A 422 12.36 13.51 -16.86
N TYR A 423 13.40 13.60 -16.03
CA TYR A 423 14.54 12.71 -16.11
C TYR A 423 14.27 11.42 -15.33
N GLU A 424 14.72 10.30 -15.87
CA GLU A 424 14.67 8.99 -15.20
C GLU A 424 15.66 8.92 -14.03
N GLU A 425 15.41 8.00 -13.10
CA GLU A 425 16.20 7.78 -11.88
C GLU A 425 17.71 7.59 -12.16
N ASP A 426 18.06 6.85 -13.22
CA ASP A 426 19.44 6.54 -13.59
C ASP A 426 20.17 7.72 -14.26
N GLN A 427 19.42 8.69 -14.78
CA GLN A 427 19.96 9.85 -15.49
C GLN A 427 19.98 11.13 -14.65
N ILE A 428 19.14 11.21 -13.61
CA ILE A 428 18.87 12.45 -12.87
C ILE A 428 20.15 13.14 -12.37
N LEU A 429 21.09 12.39 -11.80
CA LEU A 429 22.33 12.95 -11.26
C LEU A 429 23.20 13.56 -12.37
N GLN A 430 23.46 12.80 -13.44
CA GLN A 430 24.29 13.26 -14.55
C GLN A 430 23.70 14.48 -15.25
N ARG A 431 22.37 14.50 -15.42
CA ARG A 431 21.65 15.61 -16.05
C ARG A 431 21.72 16.88 -15.20
N LEU A 432 21.54 16.76 -13.88
CA LEU A 432 21.67 17.90 -12.97
C LEU A 432 23.10 18.43 -12.93
N GLU A 433 24.11 17.56 -12.95
CA GLU A 433 25.52 17.99 -13.02
C GLU A 433 25.84 18.72 -14.32
N LEU A 434 25.28 18.28 -15.45
CA LEU A 434 25.41 18.99 -16.73
C LEU A 434 24.73 20.36 -16.68
N MET A 435 23.52 20.43 -16.13
CA MET A 435 22.78 21.68 -15.96
C MET A 435 23.57 22.68 -15.07
N LEU A 436 24.15 22.21 -13.98
CA LEU A 436 24.99 23.03 -13.11
C LEU A 436 26.17 23.62 -13.87
N LYS A 437 26.86 22.83 -14.71
CA LYS A 437 27.98 23.31 -15.54
C LYS A 437 27.53 24.39 -16.53
N GLN A 438 26.38 24.20 -17.17
CA GLN A 438 25.81 25.16 -18.12
C GLN A 438 25.44 26.48 -17.44
N LEU A 439 24.73 26.44 -16.31
CA LEU A 439 24.37 27.63 -15.55
C LEU A 439 25.61 28.40 -15.05
N GLN A 440 26.64 27.68 -14.60
CA GLN A 440 27.90 28.30 -14.19
C GLN A 440 28.64 28.95 -15.36
N GLN A 441 28.58 28.37 -16.56
CA GLN A 441 29.15 28.97 -17.76
C GLN A 441 28.40 30.25 -18.13
N GLN A 442 27.06 30.22 -18.16
CA GLN A 442 26.22 31.39 -18.42
C GLN A 442 26.52 32.55 -17.44
N LEU A 443 26.67 32.23 -16.15
CA LEU A 443 27.02 33.24 -15.15
C LEU A 443 28.43 33.84 -15.39
N ARG A 444 29.39 33.04 -15.85
CA ARG A 444 30.74 33.54 -16.20
C ARG A 444 30.70 34.47 -17.40
N ASP A 445 29.94 34.11 -18.43
CA ASP A 445 29.85 34.89 -19.66
C ASP A 445 29.12 36.22 -19.39
N MET A 446 28.03 36.20 -18.62
CA MET A 446 27.31 37.41 -18.20
C MET A 446 28.14 38.40 -17.37
N ARG A 447 29.18 37.93 -16.66
CA ARG A 447 30.09 38.79 -15.89
C ARG A 447 31.27 39.33 -16.71
N ARG A 448 31.45 38.82 -17.93
CA ARG A 448 32.51 39.25 -18.85
C ARG A 448 32.00 40.30 -19.83
N ASP A 449 30.72 40.23 -20.18
CA ASP A 449 29.96 41.28 -20.84
C ASP A 449 29.64 42.43 -19.86
#